data_AF-A0A7T0PWE6-F1
#
_entry.id   AF-A0A7T0PWE6-F1
#
_cell.length_a   1.000
_cell.length_b   1.000
_cell.length_c   1.000
_cell.angle_alpha   90.00
_cell.angle_beta   90.00
_cell.angle_gamma   90.00
#
_symmetry.space_group_name_H-M   'P 1'
#
loop_
_entity.id
_entity.type
_entity.pdbx_description
1 polymer ?
#
loop_
_entity_poly.entity_id
_entity_poly.type
_entity_poly.pdbx_seq_one_letter_code
_entity_poly.pdbx_strand_id
1 'polypeptide(L)' 'MTPPTSDPRPAPPAEAPRPVPAPPRSVDARATAARLEQAGERLKQRLAEISDLPLEERAVGLASVHEDLTAVLRGAED' A
#
# COMPACT_ATOMS: atom_id res chain seq x y z
N MET A 1 -3.91 47.09 59.62
CA MET A 1 -3.48 45.83 59.00
C MET A 1 -4.00 45.82 57.57
N THR A 2 -3.14 45.99 56.57
CA THR A 2 -3.49 45.90 55.14
C THR A 2 -3.17 44.50 54.63
N PRO A 3 -3.99 43.89 53.76
CA PRO A 3 -3.73 42.54 53.26
C PRO A 3 -2.60 42.57 52.21
N PRO A 4 -1.84 41.47 52.05
CA PRO A 4 -0.84 41.38 51.00
C PRO A 4 -1.52 41.26 49.62
N THR A 5 -1.18 42.15 48.70
CA THR A 5 -1.55 42.04 47.29
C THR A 5 -0.82 40.82 46.71
N SER A 6 -1.55 39.75 46.41
CA SER A 6 -1.03 38.62 45.64
C SER A 6 -0.77 39.06 44.20
N ASP A 7 0.50 39.11 43.82
CA ASP A 7 0.95 39.35 42.45
C ASP A 7 0.60 38.11 41.57
N PRO A 8 -0.04 38.27 40.40
CA PRO A 8 -0.33 37.13 39.52
C PRO A 8 0.96 36.56 38.92
N ARG A 9 1.17 35.26 39.10
CA ARG A 9 2.28 34.52 38.46
C ARG A 9 2.10 34.55 36.93
N PRO A 10 3.16 34.87 36.15
CA PRO A 10 3.07 34.86 34.69
C PRO A 10 2.72 33.47 34.15
N ALA A 11 1.83 33.43 33.17
CA ALA A 11 1.43 32.21 32.49
C ALA A 11 2.62 31.59 31.72
N PRO A 12 2.75 30.25 31.67
CA PRO A 12 3.80 29.61 30.90
C PRO A 12 3.66 29.94 29.42
N PRO A 13 4.77 30.04 28.67
CA PRO A 13 4.72 30.32 27.24
C PRO A 13 3.97 29.21 26.51
N ALA A 14 3.13 29.58 25.55
CA ALA A 14 2.38 28.64 24.73
C ALA A 14 3.34 27.70 24.01
N GLU A 15 3.24 26.39 24.30
CA GLU A 15 4.01 25.35 23.64
C GLU A 15 3.72 25.39 22.13
N ALA A 16 4.77 25.38 21.31
CA ALA A 16 4.62 25.30 19.86
C ALA A 16 3.91 23.99 19.48
N PRO A 17 3.06 23.98 18.43
CA PRO A 17 2.37 22.77 18.00
C PRO A 17 3.40 21.67 17.68
N ARG A 18 3.25 20.51 18.32
CA ARG A 18 4.09 19.35 18.01
C ARG A 18 3.81 18.89 16.57
N PRO A 19 4.83 18.54 15.77
CA PRO A 19 4.62 18.02 14.43
C PRO A 19 3.74 16.77 14.49
N VAL A 20 2.66 16.76 13.70
CA VAL A 20 1.82 15.57 13.56
C VAL A 20 2.53 14.59 12.61
N PRO A 21 2.65 13.30 12.94
CA PRO A 21 3.18 12.31 12.02
C PRO A 21 2.42 12.35 10.70
N ALA A 22 3.14 12.42 9.58
CA ALA A 22 2.51 12.36 8.27
C ALA A 22 1.79 11.02 8.12
N PRO A 23 0.59 11.00 7.51
CA PRO A 23 -0.09 9.75 7.19
C PRO A 23 0.81 8.87 6.30
N PRO A 24 0.70 7.53 6.41
CA PRO A 24 1.48 6.60 5.60
C PRO A 24 1.33 6.92 4.11
N ARG A 25 2.46 6.84 3.38
CA ARG A 25 2.60 7.47 2.07
C ARG A 25 1.81 6.70 1.00
N SER A 26 0.89 7.40 0.34
CA SER A 26 0.17 6.96 -0.87
C SER A 26 1.06 6.52 -2.05
N VAL A 27 2.37 6.79 -1.96
CA VAL A 27 3.40 6.35 -2.91
C VAL A 27 3.44 4.83 -3.01
N ASP A 28 3.25 4.12 -1.88
CA ASP A 28 3.26 2.65 -1.86
C ASP A 28 2.04 2.10 -2.60
N ALA A 29 0.86 2.70 -2.42
CA ALA A 29 -0.36 2.32 -3.13
C ALA A 29 -0.25 2.50 -4.64
N ARG A 30 0.33 3.63 -5.10
CA ARG A 30 0.53 3.88 -6.54
C ARG A 30 1.55 2.92 -7.15
N ALA A 31 2.63 2.63 -6.44
CA ALA A 31 3.64 1.67 -6.88
C ALA A 31 3.09 0.24 -6.92
N THR A 32 2.29 -0.16 -5.94
CA THR A 32 1.58 -1.45 -5.93
C THR A 32 0.58 -1.54 -7.07
N ALA A 33 -0.21 -0.49 -7.33
CA ALA A 33 -1.13 -0.45 -8.47
C ALA A 33 -0.41 -0.61 -9.82
N ALA A 34 0.70 0.11 -10.03
CA ALA A 34 1.50 -0.02 -11.25
C ALA A 34 2.10 -1.43 -11.41
N ARG A 35 2.56 -2.06 -10.32
CA ARG A 35 3.04 -3.45 -10.32
C ARG A 35 1.93 -4.44 -10.69
N LEU A 36 0.73 -4.26 -10.12
CA LEU A 36 -0.43 -5.10 -10.42
C LEU A 36 -0.87 -4.96 -11.89
N GLU A 37 -0.86 -3.74 -12.43
CA GLU A 37 -1.17 -3.48 -13.84
C GLU A 37 -0.19 -4.19 -14.77
N GLN A 38 1.12 -4.04 -14.52
CA GLN A 38 2.17 -4.73 -15.29
C GLN A 38 2.03 -6.25 -15.21
N ALA A 39 1.76 -6.80 -14.01
CA ALA A 39 1.54 -8.22 -13.83
C ALA A 39 0.29 -8.71 -14.58
N GLY A 40 -0.79 -7.93 -14.57
CA GLY A 40 -2.01 -8.21 -15.31
C GLY A 40 -1.77 -8.33 -16.80
N GLU A 41 -1.04 -7.39 -17.41
CA GLU A 41 -0.68 -7.45 -18.83
C GLU A 41 0.18 -8.67 -19.17
N ARG A 42 1.15 -9.01 -18.31
CA ARG A 42 1.95 -10.24 -18.47
C ARG A 42 1.07 -11.50 -18.43
N LEU A 43 0.14 -11.59 -17.48
CA LEU A 43 -0.74 -12.75 -17.35
C LEU A 43 -1.72 -12.86 -18.52
N LYS A 44 -2.24 -11.74 -19.04
CA LYS A 44 -3.04 -11.71 -20.26
C LYS A 44 -2.27 -12.26 -21.46
N GLN A 45 -1.00 -11.85 -21.62
CA GLN A 45 -0.14 -12.35 -22.69
C GLN A 45 0.08 -13.87 -22.55
N ARG A 46 0.38 -14.38 -21.35
CA ARG A 46 0.50 -15.82 -21.10
C ARG A 46 -0.79 -16.57 -21.42
N LEU A 47 -1.95 -16.02 -21.07
CA LEU A 47 -3.25 -16.62 -21.40
C LEU A 47 -3.48 -16.71 -22.92
N ALA A 48 -3.06 -15.69 -23.68
CA ALA A 48 -3.12 -15.73 -25.14
C ALA A 48 -2.24 -16.85 -25.69
N GLU A 49 -1.00 -16.99 -25.21
CA GLU A 49 -0.08 -18.06 -25.62
C GLU A 49 -0.63 -19.45 -25.28
N ILE A 50 -1.25 -19.61 -24.09
CA ILE A 50 -1.87 -20.88 -23.68
C ILE A 50 -3.04 -21.26 -24.58
N SER A 51 -3.77 -20.28 -25.12
CA SER A 51 -4.96 -20.55 -25.94
C SER A 51 -4.65 -21.32 -27.23
N ASP A 52 -3.40 -21.22 -27.71
CA ASP A 52 -2.90 -21.90 -28.91
C ASP A 52 -2.36 -23.32 -28.65
N LEU A 53 -2.19 -23.73 -27.37
CA LEU A 53 -1.62 -25.04 -27.01
C LEU A 53 -2.61 -26.21 -27.20
N PRO A 54 -2.16 -27.47 -27.25
CA PRO A 54 -3.01 -28.64 -27.09
C PRO A 54 -3.80 -28.62 -25.77
N LEU A 55 -4.92 -29.34 -25.69
CA LEU A 55 -5.82 -29.26 -24.52
C LEU A 55 -5.16 -29.79 -23.24
N GLU A 56 -4.30 -30.80 -23.37
CA GLU A 56 -3.53 -31.42 -22.29
C GLU A 56 -2.53 -30.42 -21.70
N GLU A 57 -1.85 -29.65 -22.56
CA GLU A 57 -0.88 -28.62 -22.17
C GLU A 57 -1.57 -27.36 -21.65
N ARG A 58 -2.77 -27.06 -22.16
CA ARG A 58 -3.60 -25.94 -21.69
C ARG A 58 -3.92 -26.01 -20.21
N ALA A 59 -4.26 -27.19 -19.69
CA ALA A 59 -4.57 -27.37 -18.28
C ALA A 59 -3.36 -27.03 -17.37
N VAL A 60 -2.16 -27.49 -17.76
CA VAL A 60 -0.92 -27.19 -17.05
C VAL A 60 -0.59 -25.69 -17.13
N GLY A 61 -0.74 -25.09 -18.31
CA GLY A 61 -0.54 -23.65 -18.50
C GLY A 61 -1.48 -22.81 -17.62
N LEU A 62 -2.77 -23.16 -17.57
CA LEU A 62 -3.76 -22.46 -16.75
C LEU A 62 -3.47 -22.60 -15.25
N ALA A 63 -3.04 -23.78 -14.78
CA ALA A 63 -2.63 -23.96 -13.39
C ALA A 63 -1.45 -23.04 -13.03
N SER A 64 -0.44 -22.96 -13.91
CA SER A 64 0.70 -22.05 -13.70
C SER A 64 0.30 -20.58 -13.70
N VAL A 65 -0.64 -20.15 -14.57
CA VAL A 65 -1.16 -18.77 -14.55
C VAL A 65 -1.91 -18.47 -13.25
N HIS A 66 -2.68 -19.41 -12.74
CA HIS A 66 -3.38 -19.27 -11.46
C HIS A 66 -2.41 -19.13 -10.28
N GLU A 67 -1.34 -19.93 -10.25
CA GLU A 67 -0.29 -19.83 -9.23
C GLU A 67 0.41 -18.47 -9.27
N ASP A 68 0.80 -18.00 -10.46
CA ASP A 68 1.40 -16.67 -10.63
C ASP A 68 0.45 -15.55 -10.16
N LEU A 69 -0.83 -15.63 -10.54
CA LEU A 69 -1.84 -14.65 -10.12
C LEU A 69 -1.96 -14.62 -8.59
N THR A 70 -2.02 -15.79 -7.97
CA THR A 70 -2.11 -15.91 -6.51
C THR A 70 -0.87 -15.33 -5.83
N ALA A 71 0.32 -15.58 -6.37
CA ALA A 71 1.57 -15.04 -5.84
C ALA A 71 1.64 -13.51 -5.97
N VAL A 72 1.21 -12.95 -7.10
CA VAL A 72 1.15 -11.50 -7.34
C VAL A 72 0.19 -10.83 -6.36
N LEU A 73 -0.99 -11.42 -6.13
CA LEU A 73 -1.98 -10.86 -5.20
C LEU A 73 -1.49 -10.89 -3.75
N ARG A 74 -0.91 -12.01 -3.30
CA ARG A 74 -0.33 -12.10 -1.94
C ARG A 74 0.79 -11.09 -1.73
N GLY A 75 1.72 -10.97 -2.69
CA GLY A 75 2.80 -9.98 -2.60
C GLY A 75 2.35 -8.52 -2.73
N ALA A 76 1.07 -8.26 -3.02
CA ALA A 76 0.49 -6.92 -2.98
C ALA A 76 -0.25 -6.63 -1.67
N GLU A 77 -0.57 -7.67 -0.88
CA GLU A 77 -1.18 -7.57 0.45
C GLU A 77 -0.12 -7.42 1.56
N ASP A 78 1.10 -7.91 1.33
CA ASP A 78 2.29 -7.77 2.20
C ASP A 78 2.92 -6.36 2.12
#